data_AF-A0A7C5T3C5-F1
#
_entry.id   AF-A0A7C5T3C5-F1
#
_cell.length_a   1.000
_cell.length_b   1.000
_cell.length_c   1.000
_cell.angle_alpha   90.00
_cell.angle_beta   90.00
_cell.angle_gamma   90.00
#
_symmetry.space_group_name_H-M   'P 1'
#
loop_
_entity.id
_entity.type
_entity.pdbx_description
1 polymer ?
#
loop_
_entity_poly.entity_id
_entity_poly.type
_entity_poly.pdbx_seq_one_letter_code
_entity_poly.pdbx_strand_id
1 'polypeptide(L)'
;MKKPYPRREDIADAILKVLAKKPHIHPSDLVEEVKVELESLGFYAGLVNAKRVWNIYEEWVKSGRMYDYLGVLAEDGLEGLE
;
A
#
# COMPACT_ATOMS: atom_id res chain seq x y z
N MET A 1 -19.93 -14.77 12.12
CA MET A 1 -18.56 -14.54 12.65
C MET A 1 -18.15 -13.11 12.33
N LYS A 2 -17.47 -12.41 13.25
CA LYS A 2 -16.87 -11.09 12.94
C LYS A 2 -15.62 -11.33 12.08
N LYS A 3 -15.50 -10.63 10.95
CA LYS A 3 -14.28 -10.64 10.14
C LYS A 3 -13.12 -10.05 10.97
N PRO A 4 -11.91 -10.65 10.95
CA PRO A 4 -10.77 -10.11 11.67
C PRO A 4 -10.32 -8.77 11.05
N TYR A 5 -9.75 -7.90 11.88
CA TYR A 5 -9.07 -6.70 11.38
C TYR A 5 -7.66 -7.08 10.90
N PRO A 6 -7.18 -6.54 9.76
CA PRO A 6 -5.89 -6.93 9.20
C PRO A 6 -4.72 -6.40 10.02
N ARG A 7 -3.68 -7.23 10.15
CA ARG A 7 -2.39 -6.87 10.74
C ARG A 7 -1.54 -6.11 9.73
N ARG A 8 -0.35 -5.68 10.15
CA ARG A 8 0.57 -4.92 9.30
C ARG A 8 0.98 -5.71 8.07
N GLU A 9 1.31 -6.98 8.25
CA GLU A 9 1.72 -7.92 7.20
C GLU A 9 0.57 -8.17 6.20
N ASP A 10 -0.66 -8.33 6.70
CA ASP A 10 -1.84 -8.52 5.83
C ASP A 10 -2.06 -7.31 4.89
N ILE A 11 -1.87 -6.09 5.40
CA ILE A 11 -1.99 -4.87 4.59
C ILE A 11 -0.86 -4.79 3.57
N ALA A 12 0.38 -5.11 3.96
CA ALA A 12 1.50 -5.10 3.05
C ALA A 12 1.36 -6.12 1.91
N ASP A 13 0.90 -7.33 2.23
CA ASP A 13 0.60 -8.35 1.24
C ASP A 13 -0.53 -7.93 0.30
N ALA A 14 -1.56 -7.25 0.83
CA ALA A 14 -2.63 -6.69 0.01
C ALA A 14 -2.11 -5.58 -0.93
N ILE A 15 -1.24 -4.69 -0.47
CA ILE A 15 -0.59 -3.67 -1.31
C ILE A 15 0.19 -4.34 -2.45
N LEU A 16 1.01 -5.36 -2.16
CA LEU A 16 1.75 -6.10 -3.20
C LEU A 16 0.82 -6.72 -4.24
N LYS A 17 -0.28 -7.34 -3.81
CA LYS A 17 -1.27 -7.94 -4.72
C LYS A 17 -1.94 -6.90 -5.59
N VAL A 18 -2.31 -5.74 -5.03
CA VAL A 18 -2.91 -4.64 -5.80
C VAL A 18 -1.94 -4.13 -6.85
N LEU A 19 -0.68 -3.86 -6.48
CA LEU A 19 0.34 -3.37 -7.41
C LEU A 19 0.65 -4.41 -8.51
N ALA A 20 0.68 -5.70 -8.17
CA ALA A 20 0.87 -6.77 -9.15
C ALA A 20 -0.32 -6.91 -10.12
N LYS A 21 -1.56 -6.71 -9.65
CA LYS A 21 -2.77 -6.74 -10.49
C LYS A 21 -2.96 -5.47 -11.31
N LYS A 22 -2.52 -4.33 -10.77
CA LYS A 22 -2.72 -2.98 -11.33
C LYS A 22 -1.39 -2.19 -11.32
N PRO A 23 -0.43 -2.52 -12.20
CA PRO A 23 0.90 -1.88 -12.20
C PRO A 23 0.89 -0.37 -12.46
N HIS A 24 -0.18 0.16 -13.07
CA HIS A 24 -0.36 1.58 -13.38
C HIS A 24 -1.42 2.25 -12.51
N ILE A 25 -1.68 1.71 -11.31
CA ILE A 25 -2.65 2.29 -10.38
C ILE A 25 -2.26 3.72 -10.02
N HIS A 26 -3.22 4.63 -10.05
CA HIS A 26 -2.99 5.99 -9.58
C HIS A 26 -2.89 6.00 -8.04
N PRO A 27 -1.97 6.79 -7.44
CA PRO A 27 -1.82 6.85 -5.98
C PRO A 27 -3.13 7.10 -5.22
N SER A 28 -4.05 7.90 -5.76
CA SER A 28 -5.36 8.16 -5.12
C SER A 28 -6.22 6.91 -4.95
N ASP A 29 -6.03 5.91 -5.80
CA ASP A 29 -6.90 4.74 -5.89
C ASP A 29 -6.35 3.58 -5.07
N LEU A 30 -5.06 3.61 -4.72
CA LEU A 30 -4.38 2.55 -3.99
C LEU A 30 -5.12 2.15 -2.70
N VAL A 31 -5.54 3.14 -1.91
CA VAL A 31 -6.15 2.89 -0.60
C VAL A 31 -7.45 2.11 -0.72
N GLU A 32 -8.28 2.46 -1.72
CA GLU A 32 -9.56 1.79 -1.91
C GLU A 32 -9.36 0.38 -2.46
N GLU A 33 -8.44 0.20 -3.40
CA GLU A 33 -8.10 -1.11 -3.95
C GLU A 33 -7.51 -2.05 -2.90
N VAL A 34 -6.68 -1.53 -1.98
CA VAL A 34 -6.16 -2.30 -0.85
C VAL A 34 -7.29 -2.76 0.08
N LYS A 35 -8.29 -1.91 0.34
CA LYS A 35 -9.47 -2.32 1.13
C LYS A 35 -10.25 -3.42 0.43
N VAL A 36 -10.52 -3.27 -0.87
CA VAL A 36 -11.21 -4.29 -1.67
C VAL A 36 -10.46 -5.63 -1.62
N GLU A 37 -9.14 -5.61 -1.80
CA GLU A 37 -8.31 -6.82 -1.69
C GLU A 37 -8.42 -7.45 -0.30
N LEU A 38 -8.27 -6.66 0.78
CA LEU A 38 -8.41 -7.14 2.16
C LEU A 38 -9.78 -7.75 2.44
N GLU A 39 -10.86 -7.14 1.95
CA GLU A 39 -12.21 -7.65 2.13
C GLU A 39 -12.44 -8.97 1.38
N SER A 40 -11.84 -9.11 0.20
CA SER A 40 -11.84 -10.36 -0.58
C SER A 40 -11.09 -11.49 0.13
N LEU A 41 -10.06 -11.14 0.92
CA LEU A 41 -9.31 -12.06 1.77
C LEU A 41 -10.02 -12.36 3.10
N GLY A 42 -11.22 -11.80 3.31
CA GLY A 42 -12.04 -12.08 4.49
C GLY A 42 -11.76 -11.16 5.68
N PHE A 43 -10.98 -10.10 5.52
CA PHE A 43 -10.74 -9.11 6.57
C PHE A 43 -11.85 -8.04 6.62
N TYR A 44 -11.94 -7.36 7.76
CA TYR A 44 -12.71 -6.14 7.91
C TYR A 44 -11.82 -4.92 7.64
N ALA A 45 -11.96 -4.31 6.45
CA ALA A 45 -11.14 -3.17 6.03
C ALA A 45 -11.76 -1.80 6.32
N GLY A 46 -12.98 -1.74 6.87
CA GLY A 46 -13.71 -0.48 7.11
C GLY A 46 -13.01 0.52 8.03
N LEU A 47 -12.03 0.09 8.83
CA LEU A 47 -11.20 0.96 9.69
C LEU A 47 -9.76 1.12 9.17
N VAL A 48 -9.44 0.63 7.98
CA VAL A 48 -8.15 0.88 7.33
C VAL A 48 -8.19 2.28 6.72
N ASN A 49 -7.30 3.16 7.15
CA ASN A 49 -7.22 4.53 6.65
C ASN A 49 -6.03 4.70 5.70
N ALA A 50 -6.03 5.80 4.93
CA ALA A 50 -4.98 6.11 3.96
C ALA A 50 -3.60 6.18 4.62
N LYS A 51 -3.47 6.86 5.76
CA LYS A 51 -2.20 6.99 6.50
C LYS A 51 -1.58 5.63 6.82
N ARG A 52 -2.38 4.66 7.27
CA ARG A 52 -1.90 3.31 7.61
C ARG A 52 -1.38 2.57 6.38
N VAL A 53 -2.08 2.66 5.25
CA VAL A 53 -1.64 2.04 3.99
C VAL A 53 -0.32 2.65 3.53
N TRP A 54 -0.25 3.98 3.47
CA TRP A 54 0.94 4.70 3.01
C TRP A 54 2.15 4.49 3.90
N ASN A 55 2.01 4.57 5.22
CA ASN A 55 3.13 4.30 6.14
C ASN A 55 3.68 2.88 5.96
N ILE A 56 2.82 1.88 5.79
CA ILE A 56 3.25 0.49 5.59
C ILE A 56 3.97 0.34 4.24
N TYR A 57 3.41 0.92 3.18
CA TYR A 57 4.03 0.94 1.86
C TYR A 57 5.42 1.56 1.92
N GLU A 58 5.53 2.79 2.43
CA GLU A 58 6.78 3.52 2.58
C GLU A 58 7.82 2.75 3.39
N GLU A 59 7.45 2.20 4.56
CA GLU A 59 8.35 1.40 5.39
C GLU A 59 8.88 0.16 4.65
N TRP A 60 8.03 -0.48 3.83
CA TRP A 60 8.43 -1.65 3.04
C TRP A 60 9.31 -1.29 1.86
N VAL A 61 9.05 -0.16 1.22
CA VAL A 61 9.90 0.38 0.16
C VAL A 61 11.26 0.76 0.73
N LYS A 62 11.32 1.51 1.84
CA LYS A 62 12.55 1.89 2.55
C LYS A 62 13.39 0.69 3.00
N SER A 63 12.74 -0.41 3.39
CA SER A 63 13.42 -1.64 3.82
C SER A 63 13.81 -2.57 2.67
N GLY A 64 13.54 -2.20 1.42
CA GLY A 64 13.84 -3.03 0.24
C GLY A 64 12.95 -4.26 0.08
N ARG A 65 11.85 -4.34 0.84
CA ARG A 65 10.86 -5.44 0.75
C ARG A 65 9.84 -5.22 -0.35
N MET A 66 9.73 -4.01 -0.85
CA MET A 66 8.85 -3.64 -1.97
C MET A 66 9.56 -2.64 -2.88
N TYR A 67 9.30 -2.71 -4.18
CA TYR A 67 9.80 -1.70 -5.11
C TYR A 67 9.00 -0.40 -4.98
N ASP A 68 9.66 0.72 -5.25
CA ASP A 68 9.03 2.04 -5.26
C ASP A 68 8.21 2.29 -6.54
N TYR A 69 7.13 1.52 -6.70
CA TYR A 69 6.21 1.64 -7.83
C TYR A 69 5.53 3.01 -7.94
N LEU A 70 5.38 3.74 -6.83
CA LEU A 70 4.63 5.01 -6.79
C LEU A 70 5.52 6.23 -6.51
N GLY A 71 6.84 6.07 -6.48
CA GLY A 71 7.81 7.16 -6.33
C GLY A 71 7.83 7.82 -4.95
N VAL A 72 7.50 7.08 -3.88
CA VAL A 72 7.44 7.63 -2.51
C VAL A 72 8.81 7.95 -1.91
N LEU A 73 9.91 7.44 -2.49
CA LEU A 73 11.27 7.79 -2.08
C LEU A 73 11.90 8.92 -2.90
N ALA A 74 11.19 9.48 -3.88
CA ALA A 74 11.76 10.47 -4.80
C ALA A 74 12.02 11.86 -4.19
N GLU A 75 11.71 12.09 -2.91
CA GLU A 75 11.86 13.41 -2.26
C GLU A 75 13.27 13.77 -1.76
N ASP A 76 14.33 13.10 -2.24
CA ASP A 76 15.72 13.56 -2.07
C ASP A 76 16.47 13.76 -3.42
N GLY A 77 15.78 13.63 -4.58
CA GLY A 77 16.44 13.42 -5.87
C GLY A 77 16.34 14.53 -6.94
N LEU A 78 15.66 15.65 -6.67
CA LEU A 78 15.38 16.68 -7.69
C LEU A 78 15.72 18.13 -7.28
N GLU A 79 16.51 18.33 -6.22
CA GLU A 79 17.19 19.61 -5.96
C GLU A 79 18.68 19.44 -6.25
N GLY A 80 19.12 19.78 -7.47
CA GLY A 80 20.55 19.76 -7.82
C GLY A 80 20.92 19.50 -9.28
N LEU A 81 19.93 19.34 -10.17
CA LEU A 81 20.14 19.26 -11.62
C LEU A 81 19.39 20.38 -12.34
N GLU A 82 19.75 21.63 -12.03
CA GLU A 82 19.59 22.78 -12.94
C GLU A 82 20.93 23.53 -13.03
#